data_AF-A0A0A2UYA5-F1
#
_entry.id   AF-A0A0A2UYA5-F1
#
_cell.length_a   1.000
_cell.length_b   1.000
_cell.length_c   1.000
_cell.angle_alpha   90.00
_cell.angle_beta   90.00
_cell.angle_gamma   90.00
#
_symmetry.space_group_name_H-M   'P 1'
#
loop_
_entity.id
_entity.type
_entity.pdbx_description
1 polymer ?
#
loop_
_entity_poly.entity_id
_entity_poly.type
_entity_poly.pdbx_seq_one_letter_code
_entity_poly.pdbx_strand_id
1 'polypeptide(L)' 'MKVRLTQEEREQLESYLKVLQNPFESIAKRRLAKSKFDMIYNRAATRTANSLGSCVNKENQAACSNEGEENPSNL' A
#
# COMPACT_ATOMS: atom_id res chain seq x y z
N MET A 1 0.70 -16.53 6.97
CA MET A 1 1.14 -15.34 7.75
C MET A 1 -0.09 -14.52 8.13
N LYS A 2 -0.22 -14.06 9.38
CA LYS A 2 -1.28 -13.11 9.78
C LYS A 2 -0.74 -11.69 9.61
N VAL A 3 -1.26 -10.93 8.63
CA VAL A 3 -0.87 -9.53 8.38
C VAL A 3 -1.54 -8.63 9.43
N ARG A 4 -0.77 -7.73 10.06
CA ARG A 4 -1.30 -6.73 10.99
C ARG A 4 -1.85 -5.55 10.19
N LEU A 5 -3.17 -5.41 10.20
CA LEU A 5 -3.90 -4.31 9.57
C LEU A 5 -4.31 -3.28 10.62
N THR A 6 -4.31 -2.01 10.26
CA THR A 6 -5.06 -1.00 11.00
C THR A 6 -6.56 -1.15 10.73
N GLN A 7 -7.40 -0.52 11.56
CA GLN A 7 -8.85 -0.54 11.35
C GLN A 7 -9.22 0.07 9.99
N GLU A 8 -8.61 1.20 9.63
CA GLU A 8 -8.84 1.87 8.34
C GLU A 8 -8.42 0.99 7.15
N GLU A 9 -7.23 0.39 7.21
CA GLU A 9 -6.75 -0.51 6.15
C GLU A 9 -7.70 -1.71 5.99
N ARG A 10 -8.22 -2.24 7.10
CA ARG A 10 -9.19 -3.34 7.07
C ARG A 10 -10.47 -2.94 6.33
N GLU A 11 -11.04 -1.79 6.68
CA GLU A 11 -12.26 -1.27 6.05
C GLU A 11 -12.04 -1.01 4.55
N GLN A 12 -10.89 -0.44 4.19
CA GLN A 12 -10.51 -0.21 2.79
C GLN A 12 -10.37 -1.52 2.02
N LEU A 13 -9.67 -2.52 2.57
CA LEU A 13 -9.51 -3.84 1.94
C LEU A 13 -10.85 -4.54 1.78
N GLU A 14 -11.74 -4.48 2.76
CA GLU A 14 -13.10 -5.02 2.69
C GLU A 14 -13.94 -4.33 1.60
N SER A 15 -13.80 -3.01 1.46
CA SER A 15 -14.45 -2.24 0.39
C SER A 15 -13.94 -2.67 -1.00
N TYR A 16 -12.63 -2.80 -1.19
CA TYR A 16 -12.07 -3.25 -2.46
C TYR A 16 -12.43 -4.71 -2.77
N LEU A 17 -12.50 -5.59 -1.76
CA LEU A 17 -12.97 -6.96 -1.93
C LEU A 17 -14.41 -7.03 -2.48
N LYS A 18 -15.32 -6.17 -1.98
CA LYS A 18 -16.69 -6.09 -2.51
C LYS A 18 -16.70 -5.71 -3.99
N VAL A 19 -15.85 -4.78 -4.40
CA VAL A 19 -15.71 -4.39 -5.82
C VAL A 19 -15.15 -5.55 -6.67
N LEU A 20 -14.14 -6.25 -6.15
CA LEU A 20 -13.51 -7.38 -6.86
C LEU A 20 -14.43 -8.59 -7.03
N GLN A 21 -15.26 -8.85 -6.03
CA GLN A 21 -16.22 -9.96 -6.03
C GLN A 21 -17.49 -9.65 -6.85
N ASN A 22 -17.75 -8.39 -7.19
CA ASN A 22 -18.93 -8.02 -7.95
C ASN A 22 -18.70 -8.30 -9.46
N PRO A 23 -19.44 -9.27 -10.05
CA PRO A 23 -19.29 -9.61 -11.46
C PRO A 23 -19.79 -8.50 -12.39
N PHE A 24 -20.70 -7.63 -11.91
CA PHE A 24 -21.28 -6.53 -12.67
C PHE A 24 -20.43 -5.25 -12.68
N GLU A 25 -19.36 -5.19 -11.87
CA GLU A 25 -18.44 -4.06 -11.91
C GLU A 25 -17.60 -4.06 -13.18
N SER A 26 -17.28 -2.86 -13.68
CA SER A 26 -16.46 -2.72 -14.87
C SER A 26 -15.06 -3.30 -14.66
N ILE A 27 -14.48 -3.87 -15.72
CA ILE A 27 -13.13 -4.44 -15.69
C ILE A 27 -12.12 -3.38 -15.23
N ALA A 28 -12.25 -2.13 -15.68
CA ALA A 28 -11.39 -1.03 -15.27
C ALA A 28 -11.47 -0.78 -13.75
N LYS A 29 -12.68 -0.74 -13.19
CA LYS A 29 -12.89 -0.52 -11.76
C LYS A 29 -12.38 -1.68 -10.91
N ARG A 30 -12.58 -2.93 -11.35
CA ARG A 30 -11.97 -4.11 -10.70
C ARG A 30 -10.45 -4.09 -10.75
N ARG A 31 -9.84 -3.72 -11.88
CA ARG A 31 -8.37 -3.60 -11.99
C ARG A 31 -7.82 -2.52 -11.05
N LEU A 32 -8.49 -1.38 -10.98
CA LEU A 32 -8.12 -0.30 -10.06
C LEU A 32 -8.25 -0.74 -8.60
N ALA A 33 -9.36 -1.38 -8.23
CA ALA A 33 -9.58 -1.93 -6.89
C ALA A 33 -8.50 -2.97 -6.52
N LYS A 34 -8.13 -3.85 -7.47
CA LYS A 34 -7.05 -4.82 -7.26
C LYS A 34 -5.71 -4.14 -6.99
N SER A 35 -5.35 -3.15 -7.80
CA SER A 35 -4.11 -2.40 -7.62
C SER A 35 -4.04 -1.72 -6.24
N LYS A 36 -5.13 -1.07 -5.82
CA LYS A 36 -5.22 -0.44 -4.48
C LYS A 36 -5.18 -1.46 -3.34
N PHE A 37 -5.87 -2.59 -3.52
CA PHE A 37 -5.86 -3.70 -2.58
C PHE A 37 -4.44 -4.24 -2.38
N ASP A 38 -3.75 -4.57 -3.48
CA ASP A 38 -2.39 -5.12 -3.46
C ASP A 38 -1.42 -4.15 -2.78
N MET A 39 -1.54 -2.84 -3.06
CA MET A 39 -0.72 -1.80 -2.44
C MET A 39 -0.87 -1.76 -0.91
N ILE A 40 -2.11 -1.72 -0.41
CA ILE A 40 -2.40 -1.67 1.03
C ILE A 40 -1.94 -2.98 1.70
N TYR A 41 -2.26 -4.11 1.09
CA TYR A 41 -1.89 -5.42 1.62
C TYR A 41 -0.37 -5.58 1.72
N ASN A 42 0.37 -5.20 0.67
CA ASN A 42 1.83 -5.28 0.66
C ASN A 42 2.45 -4.33 1.68
N ARG A 43 1.93 -3.10 1.80
CA ARG A 43 2.38 -2.16 2.85
C ARG A 43 2.20 -2.74 4.25
N ALA A 44 1.05 -3.34 4.52
CA ALA A 44 0.77 -3.96 5.81
C ALA A 44 1.60 -5.23 6.04
N ALA A 45 1.84 -6.03 5.00
CA ALA A 45 2.68 -7.22 5.05
C ALA A 45 4.14 -6.85 5.35
N THR A 46 4.69 -5.82 4.70
CA THR A 46 6.03 -5.29 4.99
C THR A 46 6.13 -4.76 6.41
N ARG A 47 5.13 -4.00 6.89
CA ARG A 47 5.10 -3.54 8.29
C ARG A 47 5.09 -4.71 9.27
N THR A 48 4.35 -5.77 8.95
CA THR A 48 4.28 -6.99 9.77
C THR A 48 5.62 -7.73 9.78
N ALA A 49 6.25 -7.87 8.61
CA ALA A 49 7.56 -8.50 8.46
C ALA A 49 8.65 -7.70 9.18
N ASN A 50 8.66 -6.37 9.05
CA ASN A 50 9.59 -5.49 9.77
C ASN A 50 9.34 -5.55 11.29
N SER A 51 8.09 -5.64 11.75
CA SER A 51 7.80 -5.84 13.18
C SER A 51 8.26 -7.19 13.73
N LEU A 52 8.36 -8.22 12.88
CA LEU A 52 8.87 -9.56 13.25
C LEU A 52 10.39 -9.66 13.09
N GLY A 53 10.99 -8.91 12.17
CA GLY A 53 12.43 -8.85 11.92
C GLY A 53 13.18 -7.78 12.73
N SER A 54 12.47 -6.82 13.35
CA SER A 54 13.04 -5.73 14.16
C SER A 54 13.44 -6.17 15.58
N CYS A 55 14.00 -7.37 15.71
CA CYS A 55 15.02 -7.68 16.71
C CYS A 55 16.44 -7.63 16.12
N VAL A 56 16.62 -7.32 14.82
CA VAL A 56 17.92 -7.22 14.18
C VAL A 56 17.96 -5.98 13.26
N ASN A 57 18.88 -5.06 13.53
CA ASN A 57 19.29 -3.88 12.74
C ASN A 57 18.38 -2.64 12.76
N LYS A 58 18.50 -1.86 13.84
CA LYS A 58 18.38 -0.40 13.80
C LYS A 58 19.67 0.17 13.22
N GLU A 59 19.77 0.29 11.92
CA GLU A 59 20.71 1.20 11.24
C GLU A 59 20.29 1.24 9.76
N ASN A 60 20.11 2.43 9.21
CA ASN A 60 19.76 2.74 7.82
C ASN A 60 18.29 2.59 7.38
N GLN A 61 17.49 3.60 7.69
CA GLN A 61 16.65 4.24 6.66
C GLN A 61 16.30 5.67 7.05
N ALA A 62 17.29 6.55 6.91
CA ALA A 62 17.05 7.98 6.73
C ALA A 62 16.83 8.24 5.24
N ALA A 63 15.63 8.71 4.88
CA ALA A 63 15.38 9.68 3.80
C ALA A 63 13.86 9.90 3.65
N CYS A 64 13.28 10.60 4.63
CA CYS A 64 12.17 11.49 4.31
C CYS A 64 12.79 12.75 3.70
N SER A 65 12.62 12.93 2.39
CA SER A 65 12.69 14.24 1.76
C SER A 65 11.55 14.33 0.76
N ASN A 66 10.47 14.97 1.17
CA ASN A 66 9.65 15.76 0.25
C ASN A 66 10.59 16.79 -0.38
N GLU A 67 10.55 17.02 -1.70
CA GLU A 67 10.46 18.35 -2.34
C GLU A 67 9.85 18.14 -3.74
N GLY A 68 8.78 18.88 -4.04
CA GLY A 68 8.32 19.09 -5.41
C GLY A 68 9.01 20.31 -6.02
N GLU A 69 8.67 20.62 -7.28
CA GLU A 69 9.04 21.85 -8.03
C GLU A 69 10.55 21.99 -8.34
N GLU A 70 11.05 22.40 -9.50
CA GLU A 70 10.57 22.89 -10.80
C GLU A 70 11.55 22.35 -11.86
N ASN A 71 11.09 22.17 -13.09
CA ASN A 71 11.94 21.85 -14.23
C ASN A 71 12.47 23.18 -14.82
N PRO A 72 13.78 23.51 -14.75
CA PRO A 72 14.27 24.76 -15.30
C PRO A 72 14.43 24.65 -16.82
N SER A 73 13.73 25.51 -17.53
CA SER A 73 13.96 25.84 -18.94
C SER A 73 15.43 26.22 -19.20
N ASN A 74 16.05 25.60 -20.22
CA ASN A 74 16.83 26.22 -21.31
C ASN A 74 17.97 25.31 -21.81
N LEU A 75 17.85 24.89 -23.07
CA LEU A 75 18.96 24.78 -24.03
C LEU A 75 18.40 24.83 -25.45
#